data_AF-A0A1Q7T041-F1
#
_entry.id   AF-A0A1Q7T041-F1
#
_cell.length_a   1.000
_cell.length_b   1.000
_cell.length_c   1.000
_cell.angle_alpha   90.00
_cell.angle_beta   90.00
_cell.angle_gamma   90.00
#
_symmetry.space_group_name_H-M   'P 1'
#
loop_
_entity.id
_entity.type
_entity.pdbx_description
1 polymer ?
#
loop_
_entity_poly.entity_id
_entity_poly.type
_entity_poly.pdbx_seq_one_letter_code
_entity_poly.pdbx_strand_id
1 'polypeptide(L)'
;MLLVAGLSFAEGKKHKLSRDLEALKGGHNGATMDVIIQFNQTPTTAHHQKVQGKGGVLKTNLDFIKGAHYSVLVEALRCPGGRL
;
A
#
# COMPACT_ATOMS: atom_id res chain seq x y z
N MET A 1 -32.45 -19.56 27.09
CA MET A 1 -31.00 -19.26 27.02
C MET A 1 -30.77 -18.40 25.79
N LEU A 2 -30.54 -17.10 25.94
CA LEU A 2 -30.32 -16.16 24.84
C LEU A 2 -28.81 -16.01 24.62
N LEU A 3 -28.31 -16.42 23.45
CA LEU A 3 -26.90 -16.30 23.10
C LEU A 3 -26.65 -14.92 22.48
N VAL A 4 -26.06 -14.00 23.23
CA VAL A 4 -25.60 -12.71 22.71
C VAL A 4 -24.21 -12.92 22.10
N ALA A 5 -24.12 -12.84 20.77
CA ALA A 5 -22.85 -12.76 20.07
C ALA A 5 -22.30 -11.34 20.20
N GLY A 6 -21.27 -11.15 21.02
CA GLY A 6 -20.53 -9.89 21.09
C GLY A 6 -19.69 -9.71 19.83
N LEU A 7 -20.04 -8.73 19.00
CA LEU A 7 -19.18 -8.29 17.90
C LEU A 7 -17.99 -7.52 18.47
N SER A 8 -16.83 -8.18 18.51
CA SER A 8 -15.57 -7.53 18.88
C SER A 8 -14.96 -6.87 17.64
N PHE A 9 -15.15 -5.56 17.51
CA PHE A 9 -14.45 -4.76 16.50
C PHE A 9 -13.08 -4.37 17.06
N ALA A 10 -12.04 -5.07 16.63
CA ALA A 10 -10.67 -4.61 16.86
C ALA A 10 -10.39 -3.44 15.91
N GLU A 11 -10.58 -2.21 16.41
CA GLU A 11 -10.08 -0.96 15.81
C GLU A 11 -8.55 -0.94 15.92
N GLY A 12 -7.89 -1.85 15.21
CA GLY A 12 -6.45 -1.81 15.06
C GLY A 12 -6.13 -0.65 14.15
N LYS A 13 -5.57 0.43 14.70
CA LYS A 13 -4.74 1.40 13.94
C LYS A 13 -3.55 0.64 13.34
N LYS A 14 -3.79 -0.20 12.34
CA LYS A 14 -2.77 -0.94 11.59
C LYS A 14 -2.09 0.04 10.64
N HIS A 15 -1.32 0.97 11.19
CA HIS A 15 -0.40 1.76 10.40
C HIS A 15 0.73 0.83 9.93
N LYS A 16 0.63 0.36 8.68
CA LYS A 16 1.71 -0.31 7.95
C LYS A 16 2.71 0.70 7.35
N LEU A 17 2.72 1.94 7.83
CA LEU A 17 3.59 3.01 7.37
C LEU A 17 4.46 3.47 8.54
N SER A 18 5.77 3.63 8.31
CA SER A 18 6.70 4.16 9.31
C SER A 18 6.47 5.66 9.52
N ARG A 19 6.93 6.19 10.66
CA ARG A 19 6.86 7.64 10.95
C ARG A 19 7.58 8.48 9.90
N ASP A 20 8.67 7.98 9.35
CA ASP A 20 9.45 8.68 8.31
C ASP A 20 8.63 8.83 7.03
N LEU A 21 7.85 7.81 6.67
CA LEU A 21 6.96 7.87 5.52
C LEU A 21 5.78 8.83 5.76
N GLU A 22 5.30 8.94 6.99
CA GLU A 22 4.29 9.95 7.36
C GLU A 22 4.86 11.38 7.32
N ALA A 23 6.14 11.57 7.66
CA ALA A 23 6.79 12.88 7.56
C ALA A 23 6.90 13.37 6.09
N LEU A 24 7.13 12.44 5.15
CA LEU A 24 7.16 12.76 3.71
C LEU A 24 5.79 13.23 3.17
N LYS A 25 4.68 12.84 3.81
CA LYS A 25 3.33 13.29 3.41
C LYS A 25 3.07 14.76 3.74
N GLY A 26 3.73 15.32 4.75
CA GLY A 26 3.52 16.70 5.17
C GLY A 26 4.30 17.75 4.37
N GLY A 27 5.30 17.32 3.59
CA GLY A 27 6.31 18.22 3.01
C GLY A 27 6.14 18.58 1.54
N HIS A 28 5.50 17.75 0.72
CA HIS A 28 5.38 17.99 -0.73
C HIS A 28 4.21 17.21 -1.37
N ASN A 29 3.22 17.94 -1.89
CA ASN A 29 2.20 17.35 -2.78
C ASN A 29 2.89 16.91 -4.09
N GLY A 30 2.75 15.64 -4.48
CA GLY A 30 3.36 15.10 -5.70
C GLY A 30 4.74 14.45 -5.54
N ALA A 31 5.26 14.30 -4.31
CA ALA A 31 6.48 13.53 -4.10
C ALA A 31 6.29 12.06 -4.51
N THR A 32 7.23 11.53 -5.29
CA THR A 32 7.32 10.12 -5.67
C THR A 32 8.36 9.39 -4.83
N MET A 33 8.12 8.14 -4.49
CA MET A 33 9.09 7.27 -3.82
C MET A 33 9.23 5.94 -4.56
N ASP A 34 10.38 5.31 -4.40
CA ASP A 34 10.66 4.00 -4.95
C ASP A 34 10.32 2.89 -3.95
N VAL A 35 9.53 1.92 -4.42
CA VAL A 35 9.03 0.81 -3.61
C VAL A 35 9.22 -0.52 -4.34
N ILE A 36 9.57 -1.55 -3.58
CA ILE A 36 9.51 -2.93 -4.06
C ILE A 36 8.22 -3.55 -3.53
N ILE A 37 7.33 -3.95 -4.44
CA ILE A 37 6.12 -4.70 -4.10
C ILE A 37 6.41 -6.17 -4.34
N GLN A 38 6.37 -6.96 -3.26
CA GLN A 38 6.43 -8.40 -3.34
C GLN A 38 5.02 -8.99 -3.42
N PHE A 39 4.82 -9.92 -4.34
CA PHE A 39 3.58 -10.63 -4.57
C PHE A 39 3.71 -12.09 -4.11
N ASN A 40 2.58 -12.74 -3.86
CA ASN A 40 2.57 -14.17 -3.51
C ASN A 40 2.90 -15.07 -4.72
N GLN A 41 2.82 -14.52 -5.93
CA GLN A 41 3.09 -15.17 -7.22
C GLN A 41 3.89 -14.22 -8.11
N THR A 42 4.55 -14.73 -9.15
CA THR A 42 5.25 -13.89 -10.13
C THR A 42 4.30 -12.81 -10.66
N PRO A 43 4.70 -11.53 -10.67
CA PRO A 43 3.85 -10.44 -11.11
C PRO A 43 3.34 -10.70 -12.53
N THR A 44 2.05 -10.44 -12.75
CA THR A 44 1.43 -10.50 -14.09
C THR A 44 1.05 -9.11 -14.55
N THR A 45 0.71 -8.95 -15.83
CA THR A 45 0.21 -7.68 -16.39
C THR A 45 -0.94 -7.08 -15.56
N ALA A 46 -1.84 -7.90 -15.03
CA ALA A 46 -2.93 -7.43 -14.18
C ALA A 46 -2.45 -6.83 -12.85
N HIS A 47 -1.34 -7.35 -12.29
CA HIS A 47 -0.73 -6.78 -11.08
C HIS A 47 -0.10 -5.43 -11.39
N HIS A 48 0.61 -5.30 -12.51
CA HIS A 48 1.19 -4.03 -12.94
C HIS A 48 0.12 -2.97 -13.18
N GLN A 49 -0.96 -3.33 -13.88
CA GLN A 49 -2.11 -2.45 -14.13
C GLN A 49 -2.79 -1.99 -12.84
N LYS A 50 -2.89 -2.88 -11.84
CA LYS A 50 -3.45 -2.51 -10.53
C LYS A 50 -2.58 -1.48 -9.80
N VAL A 51 -1.26 -1.59 -9.87
CA VAL A 51 -0.33 -0.61 -9.29
C VAL A 51 -0.39 0.71 -10.08
N GLN A 52 -0.49 0.62 -11.41
CA GLN A 52 -0.64 1.78 -12.29
C GLN A 52 -1.95 2.55 -12.04
N GLY A 53 -3.07 1.86 -11.84
CA GLY A 53 -4.35 2.47 -11.48
C GLY A 53 -4.32 3.23 -10.13
N LYS A 54 -3.26 3.05 -9.34
CA LYS A 54 -2.99 3.79 -8.11
C LYS A 54 -1.92 4.88 -8.27
N GLY A 55 -1.51 5.20 -9.49
CA GLY A 55 -0.47 6.18 -9.78
C GLY A 55 0.96 5.64 -9.67
N GLY A 56 1.13 4.30 -9.70
CA GLY A 56 2.45 3.68 -9.73
C GLY A 56 3.02 3.49 -11.14
N VAL A 57 4.33 3.58 -11.29
CA VAL A 57 5.05 3.39 -12.55
C VAL A 57 6.05 2.26 -12.39
N LEU A 58 5.96 1.23 -13.22
CA LEU A 58 6.87 0.08 -13.21
C LEU A 58 8.28 0.53 -13.65
N LYS A 59 9.29 0.25 -12.83
CA LYS A 59 10.71 0.48 -13.14
C LYS A 59 11.40 -0.79 -13.59
N THR A 60 11.24 -1.88 -12.83
CA THR A 60 11.84 -3.18 -13.18
C THR A 60 11.08 -4.34 -12.54
N ASN A 61 11.11 -5.51 -13.18
CA ASN A 61 10.63 -6.75 -12.61
C ASN A 61 11.74 -7.46 -11.84
N LEU A 62 11.38 -8.10 -10.73
CA LEU A 62 12.27 -8.83 -9.84
C LEU A 62 11.73 -10.25 -9.66
N ASP A 63 11.73 -11.01 -10.76
CA ASP A 63 11.07 -12.31 -10.84
C ASP A 63 11.60 -13.33 -9.82
N PHE A 64 12.88 -13.24 -9.47
CA PHE A 64 13.52 -14.09 -8.46
C PHE A 64 12.84 -14.01 -7.08
N ILE A 65 12.31 -12.83 -6.71
CA ILE A 65 11.64 -12.61 -5.42
C ILE A 65 10.12 -12.48 -5.56
N LYS A 66 9.55 -12.82 -6.74
CA LYS A 66 8.14 -12.57 -7.07
C LYS A 66 7.76 -11.11 -6.83
N GLY A 67 8.66 -10.19 -7.17
CA GLY A 67 8.51 -8.77 -6.87
C GLY A 67 8.62 -7.90 -8.11
N ALA A 68 8.27 -6.63 -7.94
CA ALA A 68 8.55 -5.61 -8.93
C ALA A 68 8.82 -4.26 -8.22
N HIS A 69 9.72 -3.49 -8.82
CA HIS A 69 10.11 -2.17 -8.38
C HIS A 69 9.26 -1.12 -9.10
N TYR A 70 8.66 -0.22 -8.34
CA TYR A 70 7.82 0.86 -8.84
C TYR A 70 8.24 2.20 -8.25
N SER A 71 7.99 3.26 -9.00
CA SER A 71 7.83 4.60 -8.41
C SER A 71 6.35 4.83 -8.12
N VAL A 72 6.01 5.31 -6.93
CA VAL A 72 4.63 5.61 -6.54
C VAL A 72 4.56 6.99 -5.90
N LEU A 73 3.44 7.69 -6.09
CA LEU A 73 3.14 8.90 -5.33
C LEU A 73 2.99 8.54 -3.85
N VAL A 74 3.50 9.38 -2.94
CA VAL A 74 3.40 9.13 -1.49
C VAL A 74 1.95 8.97 -1.02
N GLU A 75 1.03 9.69 -1.64
CA GLU A 75 -0.41 9.59 -1.38
C GLU A 75 -1.04 8.24 -1.77
N ALA A 76 -0.44 7.49 -2.71
CA ALA A 76 -0.95 6.19 -3.16
C ALA A 76 -0.80 5.09 -2.09
N LEU A 77 0.05 5.29 -1.09
CA LEU A 77 0.25 4.35 0.02
C LEU A 77 -0.75 4.54 1.17
N ARG A 78 -1.69 5.49 1.05
CA ARG A 78 -2.70 5.74 2.08
C ARG A 78 -3.68 4.56 2.22
N CYS A 79 -3.99 4.20 3.45
CA CYS A 79 -5.16 3.38 3.76
C CYS A 79 -6.42 4.27 3.74
N PRO A 80 -7.43 4.01 2.90
CA PRO A 80 -8.65 4.81 2.84
C PRO A 80 -9.53 4.44 4.05
N GLY A 81 -9.41 5.18 5.16
CA GLY A 81 -10.22 4.91 6.36
C GLY A 81 -10.09 5.87 7.55
N GLY A 82 -9.34 6.97 7.46
CA GLY A 82 -9.29 7.97 8.52
C GLY A 82 -10.22 9.14 8.21
N ARG A 83 -11.47 9.06 8.68
CA ARG A 83 -12.43 10.18 8.67
C ARG A 83 -12.56 10.67 10.12
N LEU A 84 -12.30 11.98 10.28
CA LEU A 84 -12.54 12.92 11.40
C LEU A 84 -12.86 12.33 12.79
#